data_AF-A0A3D2J499-F1
#
_entry.id   AF-A0A3D2J499-F1
#
_cell.length_a   1.000
_cell.length_b   1.000
_cell.length_c   1.000
_cell.angle_alpha   90.00
_cell.angle_beta   90.00
_cell.angle_gamma   90.00
#
_symmetry.space_group_name_H-M   'P 1'
#
loop_
_entity.id
_entity.type
_entity.pdbx_description
1 polymer ?
#
loop_
_entity_poly.entity_id
_entity_poly.type
_entity_poly.pdbx_seq_one_letter_code
_entity_poly.pdbx_strand_id
1 'polypeptide(L)'
;YQTVDGRTIRTYIGKHLPPHIQATVEGLQPIKKISVEREPEAQIRVFTLGQFRMERRAGSDSLDWETVNDALWQHQRVRSLLVCLVSNPHRKLGREQIVDMLWPDQTPEMAMGRLDRSVHSLRQIFEPDRRRAATSPLLLTERELITLANQHNIWLDADAFEQLLIQARNSKDTGERERLIEEAVALYGGEFLPEERVLESTRLRRDALQRAWVGALLELADLRVERQA
;
A
#
# COMPACT_ATOMS: atom_id res chain seq x y z
N TYR A 1 -4.40 -25.47 26.65
CA TYR A 1 -4.35 -24.22 27.41
C TYR A 1 -2.98 -24.13 28.03
N GLN A 2 -2.26 -23.03 27.80
CA GLN A 2 -0.94 -22.82 28.39
C GLN A 2 -0.86 -21.38 28.88
N THR A 3 -0.45 -21.21 30.13
CA THR A 3 -0.22 -19.90 30.74
C THR A 3 1.28 -19.62 30.65
N VAL A 4 1.66 -18.58 29.91
CA VAL A 4 3.03 -18.08 29.86
C VAL A 4 2.96 -16.60 30.23
N ASP A 5 3.71 -16.19 31.24
CA ASP A 5 3.87 -14.80 31.71
C ASP A 5 2.55 -14.04 31.98
N GLY A 6 1.64 -14.68 32.73
CA GLY A 6 0.45 -14.00 33.27
C GLY A 6 -0.63 -13.63 32.24
N ARG A 7 -0.51 -14.09 30.98
CA ARG A 7 -1.55 -13.97 29.96
C ARG A 7 -2.01 -15.36 29.50
N THR A 8 -3.32 -15.59 29.58
CA THR A 8 -3.93 -16.83 29.11
C THR A 8 -4.05 -16.80 27.59
N ILE A 9 -3.21 -17.55 26.87
CA ILE A 9 -3.34 -17.71 25.42
C ILE A 9 -4.17 -18.96 25.14
N ARG A 10 -5.31 -18.78 24.46
CA ARG A 10 -6.13 -19.89 23.94
C ARG A 10 -5.68 -20.16 22.50
N THR A 11 -4.86 -21.20 22.30
CA THR A 11 -4.61 -21.72 20.95
C THR A 11 -5.83 -22.51 20.50
N TYR A 12 -6.58 -21.95 19.55
CA TYR A 12 -7.65 -22.69 18.88
C TYR A 12 -7.03 -23.57 17.78
N ILE A 13 -7.03 -24.89 17.99
CA ILE A 13 -6.61 -25.86 16.98
C ILE A 13 -7.89 -26.56 16.51
N GLY A 14 -8.56 -25.98 15.53
CA GLY A 14 -9.77 -26.51 14.92
C GLY A 14 -10.06 -25.82 13.59
N LYS A 15 -10.62 -26.54 12.62
CA LYS A 15 -10.88 -26.02 11.27
C LYS A 15 -12.06 -25.03 11.17
N HIS A 16 -12.85 -24.82 12.24
CA HIS A 16 -14.04 -23.95 12.25
C HIS A 16 -14.16 -23.17 13.56
N LEU A 17 -14.55 -21.90 13.52
CA LEU A 17 -14.66 -21.03 14.71
C LEU A 17 -15.84 -21.43 15.64
N PRO A 18 -15.77 -21.18 16.97
CA PRO A 18 -16.89 -21.41 17.88
C PRO A 18 -18.12 -20.51 17.60
N PRO A 19 -19.35 -20.96 17.91
CA PRO A 19 -20.61 -20.29 17.52
C PRO A 19 -20.76 -18.83 17.99
N HIS A 20 -20.23 -18.50 19.18
CA HIS A 20 -20.31 -17.14 19.73
C HIS A 20 -19.33 -16.17 19.05
N ILE A 21 -18.21 -16.67 18.52
CA ILE A 21 -17.32 -15.87 17.67
C ILE A 21 -17.94 -15.72 16.28
N GLN A 22 -18.61 -16.76 15.77
CA GLN A 22 -19.39 -16.71 14.53
C GLN A 22 -20.49 -15.64 14.56
N ALA A 23 -21.27 -15.56 15.65
CA ALA A 23 -22.28 -14.51 15.82
C ALA A 23 -21.69 -13.09 15.94
N THR A 24 -20.47 -12.96 16.46
CA THR A 24 -19.76 -11.67 16.51
C THR A 24 -19.24 -11.25 15.13
N VAL A 25 -18.90 -12.22 14.28
CA VAL A 25 -18.50 -12.00 12.88
C VAL A 25 -19.71 -11.69 11.99
N GLU A 26 -20.88 -12.25 12.28
CA GLU A 26 -22.13 -12.00 11.54
C GLU A 26 -22.71 -10.60 11.78
N GLY A 27 -22.44 -9.98 12.93
CA GLY A 27 -22.84 -8.59 13.26
C GLY A 27 -21.88 -7.51 12.77
N LEU A 28 -20.66 -7.90 12.38
CA LEU A 28 -19.75 -7.02 11.67
C LEU A 28 -20.22 -6.97 10.22
N GLN A 29 -20.90 -5.88 9.87
CA GLN A 29 -21.12 -5.54 8.46
C GLN A 29 -19.76 -5.71 7.75
N PRO A 30 -19.66 -6.60 6.75
CA PRO A 30 -18.42 -6.74 6.01
C PRO A 30 -18.05 -5.33 5.53
N ILE A 31 -16.79 -4.93 5.74
CA ILE A 31 -16.24 -3.73 5.12
C ILE A 31 -16.71 -3.80 3.67
N LYS A 32 -17.61 -2.88 3.31
CA LYS A 32 -18.25 -2.85 2.00
C LYS A 32 -17.09 -2.92 1.02
N LYS A 33 -16.98 -4.00 0.24
CA LYS A 33 -16.00 -4.08 -0.83
C LYS A 33 -16.32 -2.89 -1.71
N ILE A 34 -15.58 -1.79 -1.51
CA ILE A 34 -15.62 -0.66 -2.41
C ILE A 34 -15.16 -1.29 -3.71
N SER A 35 -16.08 -1.37 -4.65
CA SER A 35 -15.77 -1.67 -6.03
C SER A 35 -14.83 -0.56 -6.48
N VAL A 36 -13.53 -0.77 -6.30
CA VAL A 36 -12.45 -0.01 -6.91
C VAL A 36 -12.78 -0.05 -8.40
N GLU A 37 -13.32 1.05 -8.92
CA GLU A 37 -13.56 1.18 -10.34
C GLU A 37 -12.25 0.82 -11.04
N ARG A 38 -12.39 -0.10 -11.99
CA ARG A 38 -11.32 -0.89 -12.58
C ARG A 38 -10.23 0.06 -13.07
N GLU A 39 -9.01 -0.12 -12.58
CA GLU A 39 -7.80 0.17 -13.35
C GLU A 39 -7.55 -1.09 -14.19
N PRO A 40 -8.12 -1.22 -15.40
CA PRO A 40 -8.04 -2.46 -16.18
C PRO A 40 -6.59 -2.84 -16.50
N GLU A 41 -5.66 -1.87 -16.43
CA GLU A 41 -4.27 -2.03 -16.85
C GLU A 41 -3.29 -2.27 -15.71
N ALA A 42 -3.67 -2.00 -14.45
CA ALA A 42 -2.79 -2.20 -13.31
C ALA A 42 -2.44 -3.68 -13.17
N GLN A 43 -1.15 -3.98 -13.08
CA GLN A 43 -0.64 -5.34 -12.92
C GLN A 43 -0.37 -5.68 -11.44
N ILE A 44 -0.15 -4.64 -10.64
CA ILE A 44 0.18 -4.74 -9.21
C ILE A 44 -0.72 -3.78 -8.44
N ARG A 45 -1.21 -4.24 -7.29
CA ARG A 45 -1.82 -3.42 -6.24
C ARG A 45 -0.96 -3.46 -5.00
N VAL A 46 -0.68 -2.28 -4.45
CA VAL A 46 0.04 -2.13 -3.19
C VAL A 46 -0.88 -1.44 -2.20
N PHE A 47 -1.07 -2.07 -1.06
CA PHE A 47 -1.87 -1.54 0.04
C PHE A 47 -0.92 -1.08 1.13
N THR A 48 -1.09 0.15 1.58
CA THR A 48 -0.22 0.83 2.54
C THR A 48 -1.00 1.55 3.63
N LEU A 49 -2.31 1.77 3.46
CA LEU A 49 -3.18 2.38 4.47
C LEU A 49 -3.84 1.29 5.32
N GLY A 50 -3.25 1.02 6.49
CA GLY A 50 -3.64 -0.12 7.33
C GLY A 50 -2.64 -1.25 7.21
N GLN A 51 -2.87 -2.26 6.37
CA GLN A 51 -1.96 -3.41 6.26
C GLN A 51 -1.02 -3.27 5.06
N PHE A 52 0.30 -3.44 5.27
CA PHE A 52 1.24 -3.46 4.15
C PHE A 52 1.23 -4.80 3.41
N ARG A 53 0.53 -4.85 2.28
CA ARG A 53 0.43 -6.04 1.42
C ARG A 53 0.49 -5.68 -0.07
N MET A 54 0.72 -6.69 -0.88
CA MET A 54 0.78 -6.58 -2.32
C MET A 54 -0.09 -7.67 -2.97
N GLU A 55 -0.78 -7.30 -4.03
CA GLU A 55 -1.50 -8.21 -4.89
C GLU A 55 -0.98 -8.06 -6.32
N ARG A 56 -0.95 -9.17 -7.05
CA ARG A 56 -0.57 -9.24 -8.46
C ARG A 56 -1.73 -9.82 -9.25
N ARG A 57 -1.89 -9.38 -10.49
CA ARG A 57 -2.86 -9.97 -11.42
C ARG A 57 -2.52 -11.44 -11.67
N ALA A 58 -3.50 -12.35 -11.58
CA ALA A 58 -3.29 -13.80 -11.76
C ALA A 58 -2.84 -14.17 -13.20
N GLY A 59 -2.96 -13.24 -14.14
CA GLY A 59 -2.48 -13.36 -15.52
C GLY A 59 -2.71 -12.06 -16.28
N SER A 60 -2.09 -11.90 -17.45
CA SER A 60 -2.19 -10.66 -18.24
C SER A 60 -3.64 -10.28 -18.56
N ASP A 61 -4.50 -11.28 -18.78
CA ASP A 61 -5.90 -11.08 -19.19
C ASP A 61 -6.91 -11.37 -18.06
N SER A 62 -6.43 -11.78 -16.88
CA SER A 62 -7.30 -12.11 -15.74
C SER A 62 -7.74 -10.86 -14.97
N LEU A 63 -8.98 -10.83 -14.49
CA LEU A 63 -9.45 -9.79 -13.57
C LEU A 63 -9.21 -10.15 -12.09
N ASP A 64 -8.70 -11.35 -11.83
CA ASP A 64 -8.45 -11.86 -10.49
C ASP A 64 -7.11 -11.35 -9.93
N TRP A 65 -7.12 -11.11 -8.62
CA TRP A 65 -5.97 -10.64 -7.85
C TRP A 65 -5.51 -11.73 -6.89
N GLU A 66 -4.21 -11.97 -6.87
CA GLU A 66 -3.57 -12.90 -5.96
C GLU A 66 -2.64 -12.16 -5.01
N THR A 67 -2.75 -12.48 -3.72
CA THR A 67 -1.82 -11.95 -2.72
C THR A 67 -0.41 -12.49 -2.98
N VAL A 68 0.55 -11.58 -3.07
CA VAL A 68 1.96 -11.91 -3.24
C VAL A 68 2.52 -12.40 -1.91
N ASN A 69 2.83 -13.70 -1.85
CA ASN A 69 3.42 -14.36 -0.67
C ASN A 69 4.84 -14.89 -0.93
N ASP A 70 5.47 -14.46 -2.02
CA ASP A 70 6.79 -14.91 -2.45
C ASP A 70 7.84 -14.75 -1.34
N ALA A 71 8.77 -15.71 -1.21
CA ALA A 71 9.85 -15.61 -0.22
C ALA A 71 10.73 -14.37 -0.42
N LEU A 72 10.87 -13.92 -1.67
CA LEU A 72 11.55 -12.66 -2.00
C LEU A 72 10.82 -11.44 -1.42
N TRP A 73 9.48 -11.46 -1.40
CA TRP A 73 8.68 -10.39 -0.80
C TRP A 73 8.83 -10.34 0.72
N GLN A 74 9.18 -11.46 1.37
CA GLN A 74 9.47 -11.47 2.81
C GLN A 74 10.86 -10.91 3.15
N HIS A 75 11.72 -10.66 2.16
CA HIS A 75 13.04 -10.11 2.41
C HIS A 75 12.95 -8.62 2.78
N GLN A 76 13.32 -8.30 4.02
CA GLN A 76 13.17 -6.95 4.60
C GLN A 76 13.69 -5.84 3.69
N ARG A 77 14.91 -5.97 3.15
CA ARG A 77 15.49 -4.90 2.30
C ARG A 77 14.78 -4.70 0.96
N VAL A 78 14.10 -5.73 0.43
CA VAL A 78 13.30 -5.61 -0.79
C VAL A 78 12.00 -4.85 -0.47
N ARG A 79 11.36 -5.16 0.65
CA ARG A 79 10.20 -4.40 1.16
C ARG A 79 10.57 -2.96 1.45
N SER A 80 11.69 -2.71 2.14
CA SER A 80 12.16 -1.37 2.47
C SER A 80 12.47 -0.53 1.22
N LEU A 81 12.99 -1.14 0.15
CA LEU A 81 13.15 -0.45 -1.14
C LEU A 81 11.81 0.04 -1.68
N LEU A 82 10.78 -0.82 -1.68
CA LEU A 82 9.44 -0.42 -2.11
C LEU A 82 8.90 0.69 -1.20
N VAL A 83 9.05 0.56 0.13
CA VAL A 83 8.65 1.57 1.12
C VAL A 83 9.28 2.93 0.81
N CYS A 84 10.58 2.97 0.54
CA CYS A 84 11.26 4.22 0.16
C CYS A 84 10.61 4.84 -1.08
N LEU A 85 10.35 4.04 -2.13
CA LEU A 85 9.73 4.55 -3.35
C LEU A 85 8.30 5.04 -3.09
N VAL A 86 7.44 4.23 -2.47
CA VAL A 86 6.05 4.63 -2.20
C VAL A 86 5.91 5.72 -1.15
N SER A 87 6.96 6.05 -0.38
CA SER A 87 6.90 7.16 0.57
C SER A 87 7.34 8.49 -0.04
N ASN A 88 7.97 8.47 -1.21
CA ASN A 88 8.49 9.67 -1.86
C ASN A 88 7.55 10.21 -2.96
N PRO A 89 7.51 11.54 -3.17
CA PRO A 89 6.78 12.15 -4.27
C PRO A 89 7.16 11.51 -5.62
N HIS A 90 6.16 11.32 -6.49
CA HIS A 90 6.32 10.69 -7.81
C HIS A 90 6.93 9.28 -7.80
N ARG A 91 6.97 8.64 -6.63
CA ARG A 91 7.49 7.29 -6.42
C ARG A 91 8.93 7.09 -6.91
N LYS A 92 9.75 8.12 -6.70
CA LYS A 92 11.09 8.22 -7.27
C LYS A 92 12.11 8.61 -6.21
N LEU A 93 13.27 7.99 -6.23
CA LEU A 93 14.36 8.32 -5.32
C LEU A 93 15.74 8.05 -5.95
N GLY A 94 16.76 8.80 -5.51
CA GLY A 94 18.14 8.60 -5.94
C GLY A 94 18.75 7.32 -5.38
N ARG A 95 19.61 6.66 -6.18
CA ARG A 95 20.33 5.43 -5.78
C ARG A 95 21.17 5.66 -4.53
N GLU A 96 21.92 6.75 -4.49
CA GLU A 96 22.71 7.15 -3.31
C GLU A 96 21.83 7.37 -2.07
N GLN A 97 20.72 8.10 -2.21
CA GLN A 97 19.77 8.32 -1.12
C GLN A 97 19.15 7.02 -0.60
N ILE A 98 18.83 6.07 -1.49
CA ILE A 98 18.35 4.75 -1.10
C ILE A 98 19.45 3.97 -0.38
N VAL A 99 20.68 4.04 -0.88
CA VAL A 99 21.85 3.38 -0.27
C VAL A 99 22.07 3.88 1.16
N ASP A 100 22.12 5.20 1.35
CA ASP A 100 22.36 5.82 2.65
C ASP A 100 21.25 5.44 3.66
N MET A 101 20.01 5.32 3.19
CA MET A 101 18.87 4.98 4.03
C MET A 101 18.80 3.49 4.39
N LEU A 102 19.13 2.61 3.45
CA LEU A 102 18.96 1.16 3.62
C LEU A 102 20.24 0.45 4.07
N TRP A 103 21.41 1.00 3.82
CA TRP A 103 22.70 0.40 4.17
C TRP A 103 23.71 1.44 4.69
N PRO A 104 23.35 2.22 5.75
CA PRO A 104 24.22 3.29 6.26
C PRO A 104 25.59 2.79 6.74
N ASP A 105 25.66 1.54 7.20
CA ASP A 105 26.86 0.95 7.80
C ASP A 105 27.70 0.12 6.81
N GLN A 106 27.52 0.31 5.50
CA GLN A 106 28.22 -0.45 4.47
C GLN A 106 29.08 0.49 3.61
N THR A 107 30.15 -0.06 3.01
CA THR A 107 30.91 0.73 2.02
C THR A 107 30.04 1.01 0.80
N PRO A 108 30.28 2.11 0.08
CA PRO A 108 29.49 2.49 -1.10
C PRO A 108 29.36 1.36 -2.14
N GLU A 109 30.44 0.64 -2.42
CA GLU A 109 30.46 -0.44 -3.42
C GLU A 109 29.57 -1.63 -2.99
N MET A 110 29.65 -2.03 -1.71
CA MET A 110 28.82 -3.11 -1.17
C MET A 110 27.35 -2.71 -1.12
N ALA A 111 27.07 -1.47 -0.71
CA ALA A 111 25.71 -0.97 -0.61
C ALA A 111 25.06 -0.86 -2.00
N MET A 112 25.80 -0.37 -3.01
CA MET A 112 25.32 -0.30 -4.38
C MET A 112 25.00 -1.70 -4.95
N GLY A 113 25.89 -2.68 -4.72
CA GLY A 113 25.62 -4.06 -5.12
C GLY A 113 24.41 -4.69 -4.41
N ARG A 114 24.13 -4.30 -3.15
CA ARG A 114 22.92 -4.72 -2.42
C ARG A 114 21.67 -4.02 -2.96
N LEU A 115 21.76 -2.76 -3.37
CA LEU A 115 20.68 -2.05 -4.05
C LEU A 115 20.31 -2.75 -5.35
N ASP A 116 21.28 -3.05 -6.22
CA ASP A 116 21.02 -3.72 -7.50
C ASP A 116 20.34 -5.08 -7.32
N ARG A 117 20.75 -5.87 -6.33
CA ARG A 117 20.08 -7.13 -5.98
C ARG A 117 18.65 -6.91 -5.47
N SER A 118 18.42 -5.88 -4.67
CA SER A 118 17.08 -5.56 -4.15
C SER A 118 16.15 -5.09 -5.26
N VAL A 119 16.64 -4.26 -6.18
CA VAL A 119 15.94 -3.83 -7.40
C VAL A 119 15.62 -5.03 -8.29
N HIS A 120 16.58 -5.93 -8.52
CA HIS A 120 16.35 -7.14 -9.28
C HIS A 120 15.26 -8.02 -8.63
N SER A 121 15.32 -8.20 -7.31
CA SER A 121 14.34 -9.00 -6.58
C SER A 121 12.94 -8.40 -6.67
N LEU A 122 12.82 -7.07 -6.53
CA LEU A 122 11.53 -6.38 -6.65
C LEU A 122 10.93 -6.52 -8.06
N ARG A 123 11.76 -6.50 -9.11
CA ARG A 123 11.32 -6.77 -10.49
C ARG A 123 10.81 -8.20 -10.67
N GLN A 124 11.46 -9.20 -10.06
CA GLN A 124 11.01 -10.59 -10.10
C GLN A 124 9.69 -10.79 -9.35
N ILE A 125 9.48 -10.07 -8.25
CA ILE A 125 8.21 -10.10 -7.51
C ILE A 125 7.08 -9.52 -8.38
N PHE A 126 7.33 -8.38 -9.04
CA PHE A 126 6.33 -7.77 -9.91
C PHE A 126 6.03 -8.60 -11.17
N GLU A 127 7.06 -9.20 -11.76
CA GLU A 127 6.96 -9.83 -13.08
C GLU A 127 7.75 -11.16 -13.12
N PRO A 128 7.26 -12.21 -12.43
CA PRO A 128 8.00 -13.48 -12.26
C PRO A 128 8.26 -14.20 -13.58
N ASP A 129 7.35 -14.07 -14.55
CA ASP A 129 7.45 -14.72 -15.86
C ASP A 129 8.32 -13.93 -16.86
N ARG A 130 8.81 -12.73 -16.48
CA ARG A 130 9.60 -11.89 -17.38
C ARG A 130 11.02 -12.45 -17.51
N ARG A 131 11.31 -13.01 -18.69
CA ARG A 131 12.64 -13.53 -19.06
C ARG A 131 13.80 -12.55 -18.83
N ARG A 132 13.56 -11.24 -18.96
CA ARG A 132 14.55 -10.18 -18.73
C ARG A 132 14.03 -9.15 -17.73
N ALA A 133 14.13 -9.44 -16.44
CA ALA A 133 13.69 -8.53 -15.39
C ALA A 133 14.32 -7.13 -15.48
N ALA A 134 15.54 -6.99 -16.02
CA ALA A 134 16.22 -5.71 -16.20
C ALA A 134 15.45 -4.70 -17.08
N THR A 135 14.49 -5.16 -17.91
CA THR A 135 13.67 -4.29 -18.76
C THR A 135 12.24 -4.13 -18.22
N SER A 136 12.06 -4.26 -16.91
CA SER A 136 10.76 -4.09 -16.25
C SER A 136 10.23 -2.66 -16.46
N PRO A 137 9.04 -2.46 -17.04
CA PRO A 137 8.39 -1.15 -17.10
C PRO A 137 7.83 -0.74 -15.72
N LEU A 138 7.76 -1.67 -14.77
CA LEU A 138 7.16 -1.47 -13.45
C LEU A 138 8.15 -0.86 -12.45
N LEU A 139 9.45 -1.08 -12.65
CA LEU A 139 10.52 -0.49 -11.85
C LEU A 139 11.68 -0.05 -12.74
N LEU A 140 11.69 1.24 -13.07
CA LEU A 140 12.65 1.86 -13.97
C LEU A 140 13.92 2.26 -13.21
N THR A 141 15.07 2.08 -13.87
CA THR A 141 16.35 2.61 -13.41
C THR A 141 16.93 3.47 -14.53
N GLU A 142 17.01 4.77 -14.28
CA GLU A 142 17.53 5.74 -15.24
C GLU A 142 18.66 6.53 -14.59
N ARG A 143 19.90 6.31 -15.04
CA ARG A 143 21.10 6.90 -14.41
C ARG A 143 21.10 6.63 -12.89
N GLU A 144 21.03 7.70 -12.09
CA GLU A 144 21.06 7.67 -10.63
C GLU A 144 19.68 7.56 -9.97
N LEU A 145 18.61 7.31 -10.73
CA LEU A 145 17.24 7.34 -10.21
C LEU A 145 16.56 5.97 -10.35
N ILE A 146 15.83 5.60 -9.31
CA ILE A 146 14.90 4.47 -9.34
C ILE A 146 13.49 5.03 -9.24
N THR A 147 12.64 4.63 -10.18
CA THR A 147 11.26 5.12 -10.28
C THR A 147 10.30 3.95 -10.35
N LEU A 148 9.32 3.91 -9.45
CA LEU A 148 8.20 2.98 -9.52
C LEU A 148 7.18 3.48 -10.55
N ALA A 149 6.53 2.56 -11.27
CA ALA A 149 5.50 2.92 -12.22
C ALA A 149 4.37 3.76 -11.61
N ASN A 150 3.68 4.51 -12.46
CA ASN A 150 2.54 5.34 -12.07
C ASN A 150 1.32 4.51 -11.62
N GLN A 151 0.28 5.20 -11.14
CA GLN A 151 -0.94 4.61 -10.60
C GLN A 151 -1.64 3.62 -11.54
N HIS A 152 -1.58 3.89 -12.85
CA HIS A 152 -2.19 3.07 -13.88
C HIS A 152 -1.54 1.69 -14.05
N ASN A 153 -0.22 1.59 -13.83
CA ASN A 153 0.51 0.32 -13.93
C ASN A 153 0.66 -0.38 -12.57
N ILE A 154 0.86 0.42 -11.51
CA ILE A 154 0.93 -0.03 -10.12
C ILE A 154 -0.04 0.81 -9.33
N TRP A 155 -1.18 0.23 -8.95
CA TRP A 155 -2.15 0.92 -8.13
C TRP A 155 -1.66 0.93 -6.67
N LEU A 156 -1.65 2.11 -6.05
CA LEU A 156 -1.33 2.32 -4.65
C LEU A 156 -2.55 2.97 -3.98
N ASP A 157 -3.00 2.41 -2.87
CA ASP A 157 -4.15 2.93 -2.11
C ASP A 157 -3.94 4.37 -1.61
N ALA A 158 -2.74 4.71 -1.14
CA ALA A 158 -2.39 6.05 -0.71
C ALA A 158 -2.45 7.08 -1.85
N ASP A 159 -1.97 6.73 -3.05
CA ASP A 159 -2.06 7.60 -4.22
C ASP A 159 -3.52 7.73 -4.69
N ALA A 160 -4.29 6.64 -4.69
CA ALA A 160 -5.71 6.68 -5.03
C ALA A 160 -6.50 7.59 -4.07
N PHE A 161 -6.23 7.46 -2.76
CA PHE A 161 -6.79 8.34 -1.73
C PHE A 161 -6.51 9.81 -2.02
N GLU A 162 -5.24 10.17 -2.24
CA GLU A 162 -4.85 11.55 -2.55
C GLU A 162 -5.49 12.08 -3.83
N GLN A 163 -5.56 11.25 -4.89
CA GLN A 163 -6.18 11.60 -6.16
C GLN A 163 -7.69 11.86 -6.03
N LEU A 164 -8.42 11.01 -5.29
CA LEU A 164 -9.85 11.21 -5.02
C LEU A 164 -10.10 12.53 -4.27
N LEU A 165 -9.26 12.86 -3.28
CA LEU A 165 -9.37 14.16 -2.59
C LEU A 165 -9.06 15.36 -3.49
N ILE A 166 -8.13 15.21 -4.45
CA ILE A 166 -7.88 16.24 -5.46
C ILE A 166 -9.10 16.42 -6.37
N GLN A 167 -9.70 15.31 -6.83
CA GLN A 167 -10.89 15.33 -7.67
C GLN A 167 -12.09 15.95 -6.93
N ALA A 168 -12.31 15.58 -5.66
CA ALA A 168 -13.35 16.14 -4.82
C ALA A 168 -13.26 17.67 -4.70
N ARG A 169 -12.05 18.19 -4.41
CA ARG A 169 -11.80 19.64 -4.33
C ARG A 169 -12.06 20.37 -5.65
N ASN A 170 -11.80 19.71 -6.77
CA ASN A 170 -12.01 20.29 -8.11
C ASN A 170 -13.45 20.11 -8.61
N SER A 171 -14.26 19.25 -8.00
CA SER A 171 -15.66 19.06 -8.36
C SER A 171 -16.48 20.30 -7.99
N LYS A 172 -17.35 20.73 -8.91
CA LYS A 172 -18.35 21.79 -8.68
C LYS A 172 -19.70 21.22 -8.25
N ASP A 173 -19.93 19.94 -8.49
CA ASP A 173 -21.14 19.25 -8.09
C ASP A 173 -20.96 18.71 -6.66
N THR A 174 -21.90 19.08 -5.79
CA THR A 174 -21.81 18.75 -4.35
C THR A 174 -22.01 17.25 -4.10
N GLY A 175 -22.90 16.59 -4.86
CA GLY A 175 -23.12 15.16 -4.72
C GLY A 175 -21.92 14.34 -5.20
N GLU A 176 -21.30 14.76 -6.30
CA GLU A 176 -20.06 14.15 -6.80
C GLU A 176 -18.90 14.38 -5.83
N ARG A 177 -18.78 15.59 -5.26
CA ARG A 177 -17.78 15.87 -4.23
C ARG A 177 -17.96 14.96 -3.02
N GLU A 178 -19.19 14.82 -2.51
CA GLU A 178 -19.51 13.92 -1.39
C GLU A 178 -19.09 12.49 -1.72
N ARG A 179 -19.50 11.96 -2.89
CA ARG A 179 -19.16 10.61 -3.35
C ARG A 179 -17.64 10.37 -3.40
N LEU A 180 -16.88 11.30 -3.98
CA LEU A 180 -15.42 11.20 -4.09
C LEU A 180 -14.74 11.20 -2.71
N ILE A 181 -15.25 11.99 -1.76
CA ILE A 181 -14.74 12.00 -0.39
C ILE A 181 -15.08 10.68 0.33
N GLU A 182 -16.29 10.15 0.15
CA GLU A 182 -16.68 8.85 0.71
C GLU A 182 -15.76 7.73 0.23
N GLU A 183 -15.46 7.69 -1.07
CA GLU A 183 -14.55 6.71 -1.66
C GLU A 183 -13.13 6.87 -1.12
N ALA A 184 -12.63 8.10 -0.98
CA ALA A 184 -11.32 8.36 -0.41
C ALA A 184 -11.25 7.88 1.05
N VAL A 185 -12.19 8.29 1.90
CA VAL A 185 -12.24 7.89 3.32
C VAL A 185 -12.25 6.37 3.46
N ALA A 186 -12.95 5.67 2.57
CA ALA A 186 -13.10 4.24 2.64
C ALA A 186 -11.83 3.48 2.19
N LEU A 187 -10.90 4.11 1.43
CA LEU A 187 -9.55 3.58 1.18
C LEU A 187 -8.62 3.70 2.40
N TYR A 188 -8.88 4.66 3.30
CA TYR A 188 -8.05 4.88 4.49
C TYR A 188 -8.38 3.85 5.58
N GLY A 189 -7.86 2.63 5.43
CA GLY A 189 -8.08 1.52 6.36
C GLY A 189 -7.27 1.60 7.66
N GLY A 190 -6.33 2.54 7.76
CA GLY A 190 -5.50 2.74 8.93
C GLY A 190 -4.25 3.57 8.63
N GLU A 191 -3.35 3.62 9.61
CA GLU A 191 -2.07 4.32 9.51
C GLU A 191 -1.29 3.90 8.25
N PHE A 192 -0.56 4.83 7.63
CA PHE A 192 0.31 4.52 6.49
C PHE A 192 1.53 3.71 6.93
N LEU A 193 1.69 2.50 6.41
CA LEU A 193 2.79 1.56 6.67
C LEU A 193 3.06 1.38 8.18
N PRO A 194 2.11 0.87 8.97
CA PRO A 194 2.28 0.72 10.41
C PRO A 194 3.33 -0.33 10.78
N GLU A 195 3.67 -1.25 9.88
CA GLU A 195 4.74 -2.24 10.06
C GLU A 195 6.15 -1.67 9.81
N GLU A 196 6.27 -0.52 9.14
CA GLU A 196 7.55 0.08 8.71
C GLU A 196 7.77 1.45 9.40
N ARG A 197 7.84 1.43 10.74
CA ARG A 197 7.93 2.65 11.57
C ARG A 197 9.33 3.26 11.68
N VAL A 198 10.37 2.48 11.38
CA VAL A 198 11.77 2.88 11.59
C VAL A 198 12.30 3.72 10.41
N LEU A 199 11.71 3.57 9.22
CA LEU A 199 12.12 4.33 8.05
C LEU A 199 11.56 5.74 8.13
N GLU A 200 12.45 6.70 8.41
CA GLU A 200 12.12 8.13 8.50
C GLU A 200 11.44 8.66 7.22
N SER A 201 11.72 8.06 6.06
CA SER A 201 11.07 8.42 4.79
C SER A 201 9.55 8.25 4.81
N THR A 202 9.01 7.39 5.66
CA THR A 202 7.56 7.18 5.78
C THR A 202 6.86 8.28 6.55
N ARG A 203 7.58 8.97 7.46
CA ARG A 203 6.98 9.83 8.49
C ARG A 203 6.25 11.02 7.89
N LEU A 204 6.89 11.74 6.96
CA LEU A 204 6.30 12.92 6.34
C LEU A 204 5.01 12.57 5.59
N ARG A 205 5.04 11.47 4.83
CA ARG A 205 3.87 11.03 4.05
C ARG A 205 2.75 10.52 4.96
N ARG A 206 3.08 9.75 6.00
CA ARG A 206 2.14 9.27 7.02
C ARG A 206 1.39 10.42 7.67
N ASP A 207 2.10 11.43 8.15
CA ASP A 207 1.50 12.58 8.81
C ASP A 207 0.61 13.39 7.84
N ALA A 208 1.03 13.53 6.58
CA ALA A 208 0.24 14.22 5.56
C ALA A 208 -1.06 13.47 5.23
N LEU A 209 -0.98 12.16 5.03
CA LEU A 209 -2.12 11.29 4.77
C LEU A 209 -3.11 11.29 5.93
N GLN A 210 -2.63 11.22 7.17
CA GLN A 210 -3.47 11.28 8.37
C GLN A 210 -4.23 12.61 8.46
N ARG A 211 -3.54 13.75 8.26
CA ARG A 211 -4.17 15.07 8.25
C ARG A 211 -5.23 15.19 7.15
N ALA A 212 -4.92 14.71 5.95
CA ALA A 212 -5.85 14.72 4.83
C ALA A 212 -7.10 13.88 5.12
N TRP A 213 -6.94 12.72 5.77
CA TRP A 213 -8.06 11.86 6.13
C TRP A 213 -8.97 12.50 7.19
N VAL A 214 -8.40 13.11 8.23
CA VAL A 214 -9.18 13.85 9.23
C VAL A 214 -9.93 15.01 8.57
N GLY A 215 -9.28 15.76 7.67
CA GLY A 215 -9.94 16.82 6.92
C GLY A 215 -11.11 16.33 6.07
N ALA A 216 -10.93 15.21 5.36
CA ALA A 216 -11.96 14.58 4.55
C ALA A 216 -13.18 14.12 5.38
N LEU A 217 -12.95 13.58 6.59
CA LEU A 217 -14.04 13.20 7.49
C LEU A 217 -14.86 14.40 7.97
N LEU A 218 -14.20 15.52 8.28
CA LEU A 218 -14.88 16.75 8.70
C LEU A 218 -15.71 17.34 7.55
N GLU A 219 -15.12 17.43 6.36
CA GLU A 219 -15.83 17.91 5.17
C GLU A 219 -17.05 17.03 4.84
N LEU A 220 -16.91 15.71 4.93
CA LEU A 220 -18.03 14.79 4.73
C LEU A 220 -19.14 14.96 5.77
N ALA A 221 -18.79 15.27 7.03
CA ALA A 221 -19.76 15.54 8.07
C ALA A 221 -20.55 16.82 7.76
N ASP A 222 -19.86 17.89 7.36
CA ASP A 222 -20.48 19.18 7.02
C ASP A 222 -21.44 19.04 5.84
N LEU A 223 -21.01 18.38 4.74
CA LEU A 223 -21.86 18.13 3.57
C LEU A 223 -23.16 17.38 3.93
N ARG A 224 -23.08 16.41 4.83
CA ARG A 224 -24.24 15.62 5.26
C ARG A 224 -25.18 16.39 6.17
N VAL A 225 -24.68 17.32 6.97
CA VAL A 225 -25.50 18.23 7.78
C VAL A 225 -26.25 19.19 6.86
N GLU A 226 -25.58 19.79 5.88
CA GLU A 226 -26.20 20.70 4.91
C GLU A 226 -27.30 20.01 4.09
N ARG A 227 -27.15 18.72 3.78
CA ARG A 227 -28.18 17.94 3.06
C ARG A 227 -29.43 17.65 3.88
N GLN A 228 -29.32 17.68 5.21
CA GLN A 228 -30.43 17.41 6.14
C GLN A 228 -31.17 18.69 6.59
N ALA A 229 -30.61 19.86 6.31
CA ALA A 229 -31.18 21.18 6.62
C ALA A 229 -32.13 21.66 5.50
#